data_AF-A0A518VBA5-F1
#
_entry.id   AF-A0A518VBA5-F1
#
_cell.length_a   1.000
_cell.length_b   1.000
_cell.length_c   1.000
_cell.angle_alpha   90.00
_cell.angle_beta   90.00
_cell.angle_gamma   90.00
#
_symmetry.space_group_name_H-M   'P 1'
#
loop_
_entity.id
_entity.type
_entity.pdbx_description
1 polymer ?
#
loop_
_entity_poly.entity_id
_entity_poly.type
_entity_poly.pdbx_seq_one_letter_code
_entity_poly.pdbx_strand_id
1 'polypeptide(L)'
;MLENVKETSRQTEQTVRDVLARLLFKQDAIYKTVRVLSGGEKVKVALAKIMVSDIDMMILDEPTTYLDTPTIQALEVLLTSYIQEQERHYQALLEQRTRLKKLIGK
;
A
#
# COMPACT_ATOMS: atom_id res chain seq x y z
N MET A 1 10.50 11.36 -4.89
CA MET A 1 9.28 10.85 -4.23
C MET A 1 9.44 9.38 -4.02
N LEU A 2 9.77 8.64 -5.09
CA LEU A 2 10.19 7.24 -5.03
C LEU A 2 11.15 6.95 -3.89
N GLU A 3 12.27 7.67 -3.80
CA GLU A 3 13.25 7.51 -2.71
C GLU A 3 12.66 7.75 -1.32
N ASN A 4 11.78 8.74 -1.18
CA ASN A 4 11.10 8.99 0.09
C ASN A 4 10.11 7.87 0.45
N VAL A 5 9.47 7.24 -0.53
CA VAL A 5 8.57 6.11 -0.27
C VAL A 5 9.36 4.86 0.09
N LYS A 6 10.48 4.61 -0.60
CA LYS A 6 11.40 3.50 -0.34
C LYS A 6 12.02 3.56 1.05
N GLU A 7 12.26 4.76 1.59
CA GLU A 7 12.86 4.97 2.91
C GLU A 7 12.19 4.17 4.04
N THR A 8 10.86 3.98 3.99
CA THR A 8 10.10 3.23 5.01
C THR A 8 9.59 1.88 4.50
N SER A 9 9.98 1.48 3.30
CA SER A 9 9.47 0.28 2.65
C SER A 9 10.40 -0.91 2.80
N ARG A 10 9.84 -2.10 3.04
CA ARG A 10 10.54 -3.39 2.88
C ARG A 10 10.25 -4.06 1.54
N GLN A 11 9.45 -3.42 0.69
CA GLN A 11 9.03 -3.94 -0.60
C GLN A 11 10.10 -3.66 -1.68
N THR A 12 10.00 -4.37 -2.80
CA THR A 12 10.88 -4.09 -3.94
C THR A 12 10.59 -2.72 -4.53
N GLU A 13 11.58 -2.10 -5.17
CA GLU A 13 11.37 -0.83 -5.88
C GLU A 13 10.25 -0.95 -6.93
N GLN A 14 10.13 -2.10 -7.59
CA GLN A 14 9.06 -2.35 -8.55
C GLN A 14 7.68 -2.23 -7.88
N THR A 15 7.49 -2.87 -6.73
CA THR A 15 6.25 -2.77 -5.95
C THR A 15 5.95 -1.32 -5.55
N VAL A 16 6.96 -0.56 -5.14
CA VAL A 16 6.80 0.87 -4.81
C VAL A 16 6.35 1.68 -6.03
N ARG A 17 6.96 1.43 -7.20
CA ARG A 17 6.57 2.06 -8.47
C ARG A 17 5.14 1.68 -8.85
N ASP A 18 4.74 0.44 -8.65
CA ASP A 18 3.39 -0.04 -8.95
C ASP A 18 2.34 0.65 -8.07
N VAL A 19 2.60 0.82 -6.77
CA VAL A 19 1.71 1.54 -5.85
C VAL A 19 1.61 3.03 -6.23
N LEU A 20 2.74 3.67 -6.55
CA LEU A 20 2.75 5.05 -7.01
C LEU A 20 1.97 5.22 -8.33
N ALA A 21 2.13 4.29 -9.27
CA ALA A 21 1.41 4.29 -10.54
C ALA A 21 -0.11 4.11 -10.32
N ARG A 22 -0.52 3.22 -9.40
CA ARG A 22 -1.92 3.05 -9.01
C ARG A 22 -2.51 4.35 -8.44
N LEU A 23 -1.72 5.13 -7.69
CA LEU A 23 -2.12 6.47 -7.22
C LEU A 23 -1.95 7.58 -8.27
N LEU A 24 -1.92 7.20 -9.55
CA LEU A 24 -1.92 8.10 -10.71
C LEU A 24 -0.65 8.97 -10.83
N PHE A 25 0.47 8.56 -10.23
CA PHE A 25 1.75 9.20 -10.52
C PHE A 25 2.32 8.71 -11.86
N LYS A 26 2.65 9.68 -12.73
CA LYS A 26 3.33 9.40 -14.00
C LYS A 26 4.80 9.06 -13.78
N GLN A 27 5.40 8.29 -14.70
CA GLN A 27 6.78 7.80 -14.59
C GLN A 27 7.81 8.89 -14.25
N ASP A 28 7.79 10.04 -14.92
CA ASP A 28 8.78 11.10 -14.62
C ASP A 28 8.51 11.83 -13.30
N ALA A 29 7.25 11.83 -12.84
CA ALA A 29 6.84 12.54 -11.63
C ALA A 29 7.35 11.88 -10.34
N ILE A 30 7.62 10.57 -10.36
CA ILE A 30 8.08 9.83 -9.16
C ILE A 30 9.49 10.27 -8.71
N TYR A 31 10.26 10.89 -9.60
CA TYR A 31 11.60 11.40 -9.29
C TYR A 31 11.59 12.79 -8.65
N LYS A 32 10.44 13.50 -8.65
CA LYS A 32 10.30 14.82 -8.00
C LYS A 32 10.57 14.74 -6.49
N THR A 33 11.21 15.75 -5.92
CA THR A 33 11.40 15.82 -4.46
C THR A 33 10.08 16.09 -3.75
N VAL A 34 9.89 15.60 -2.52
CA VAL A 34 8.62 15.76 -1.78
C VAL A 34 8.30 17.24 -1.49
N ARG A 35 9.33 18.07 -1.35
CA ARG A 35 9.21 19.50 -1.07
C ARG A 35 8.44 20.26 -2.16
N VAL A 36 8.53 19.83 -3.43
CA VAL A 36 7.91 20.51 -4.57
C VAL A 36 6.49 19.99 -4.90
N LEU A 37 5.98 19.03 -4.13
CA LEU A 37 4.67 18.44 -4.34
C LEU A 37 3.54 19.35 -3.82
N SER A 38 2.42 19.35 -4.53
CA SER A 38 1.15 19.93 -4.06
C SER A 38 0.61 19.20 -2.82
N GLY A 39 -0.41 19.78 -2.17
CA GLY A 39 -1.06 19.18 -1.00
C GLY A 39 -1.61 17.78 -1.29
N GLY A 40 -2.41 17.63 -2.35
CA GLY A 40 -2.98 16.34 -2.74
C GLY A 40 -1.93 15.31 -3.17
N GLU A 41 -0.84 15.73 -3.83
CA GLU A 41 0.28 14.83 -4.13
C GLU A 41 1.00 14.38 -2.85
N LYS A 42 1.18 15.24 -1.85
CA LYS A 42 1.75 14.84 -0.56
C LYS A 42 0.87 13.81 0.15
N VAL A 43 -0.45 13.98 0.13
CA VAL A 43 -1.40 12.98 0.68
C VAL A 43 -1.23 11.64 -0.04
N LYS A 44 -1.21 11.64 -1.38
CA LYS A 44 -0.95 10.42 -2.15
C LYS A 44 0.39 9.75 -1.80
N VAL A 45 1.45 10.52 -1.63
CA VAL A 45 2.76 9.97 -1.22
C VAL A 45 2.73 9.39 0.18
N ALA A 46 2.02 10.04 1.11
CA ALA A 46 1.83 9.51 2.46
C ALA A 46 1.05 8.18 2.43
N LEU A 47 -0.03 8.10 1.64
CA LEU A 47 -0.78 6.86 1.42
C LEU A 47 0.12 5.77 0.80
N ALA A 48 0.89 6.12 -0.24
CA ALA A 48 1.84 5.18 -0.84
C ALA A 48 2.84 4.64 0.18
N LYS A 49 3.40 5.50 1.05
CA LYS A 49 4.30 5.11 2.14
C LYS A 49 3.64 4.09 3.04
N ILE A 50 2.44 4.36 3.52
CA ILE A 50 1.71 3.46 4.42
C ILE A 50 1.50 2.09 3.75
N MET A 51 1.07 2.06 2.48
CA MET A 51 0.78 0.81 1.76
C MET A 51 1.98 -0.10 1.55
N VAL A 52 3.18 0.48 1.41
CA VAL A 52 4.42 -0.30 1.19
C VAL A 52 5.26 -0.46 2.46
N SER A 53 4.79 0.09 3.58
CA SER A 53 5.44 -0.05 4.88
C SER A 53 5.07 -1.39 5.50
N ASP A 54 5.93 -1.86 6.38
CA ASP A 54 5.68 -3.04 7.20
C ASP A 54 4.86 -2.62 8.42
N ILE A 55 3.54 -2.64 8.30
CA ILE A 55 2.61 -2.26 9.37
C ILE A 55 1.60 -3.37 9.64
N ASP A 56 1.33 -3.63 10.92
CA ASP A 56 0.33 -4.62 11.35
C ASP A 56 -1.09 -4.02 11.41
N MET A 57 -1.20 -2.70 11.58
CA MET A 57 -2.47 -2.00 11.73
C MET A 57 -2.43 -0.65 11.03
N MET A 58 -3.49 -0.35 10.29
CA MET A 58 -3.69 0.92 9.58
C MET A 58 -4.96 1.58 10.10
N ILE A 59 -4.84 2.83 10.56
CA ILE A 59 -5.97 3.67 10.93
C ILE A 59 -5.97 4.87 9.99
N LEU A 60 -7.10 5.10 9.33
CA LEU A 60 -7.27 6.17 8.35
C LEU A 60 -8.38 7.09 8.85
N ASP A 61 -8.03 8.35 9.11
CA ASP A 61 -9.00 9.40 9.44
C ASP A 61 -9.10 10.35 8.24
N GLU A 62 -10.29 10.44 7.64
CA GLU A 62 -10.57 11.23 6.44
C GLU A 62 -9.49 11.14 5.33
N PRO A 63 -9.09 9.92 4.90
CA PRO A 63 -7.91 9.72 4.03
C PRO A 63 -8.07 10.25 2.61
N THR A 64 -9.29 10.65 2.23
CA THR A 64 -9.64 11.19 0.92
C THR A 64 -9.58 12.72 0.87
N THR A 65 -9.26 13.38 1.99
CA THR A 65 -9.16 14.83 2.04
C THR A 65 -8.12 15.33 1.03
N TYR A 66 -8.49 16.34 0.25
CA TYR A 66 -7.65 16.93 -0.83
C TYR A 66 -7.39 16.02 -2.04
N LEU A 67 -8.05 14.86 -2.16
CA LEU A 67 -7.96 14.00 -3.34
C LEU A 67 -9.07 14.35 -4.34
N ASP A 68 -8.73 14.30 -5.63
CA ASP A 68 -9.72 14.39 -6.70
C ASP A 68 -10.45 13.04 -6.87
N THR A 69 -11.62 13.06 -7.51
CA THR A 69 -12.44 11.86 -7.71
C THR A 69 -11.69 10.68 -8.34
N PRO A 70 -10.84 10.88 -9.39
CA PRO A 70 -10.06 9.78 -9.94
C PRO A 70 -9.07 9.18 -8.94
N THR A 71 -8.42 10.01 -8.13
CA THR A 71 -7.51 9.52 -7.09
C THR A 71 -8.26 8.77 -6.00
N ILE A 72 -9.46 9.22 -5.60
CA ILE A 72 -10.28 8.52 -4.61
C ILE A 72 -10.62 7.11 -5.10
N GLN A 73 -11.10 6.97 -6.34
CA GLN A 73 -11.40 5.65 -6.93
C GLN A 73 -10.16 4.75 -7.00
N ALA A 74 -9.02 5.31 -7.36
CA ALA A 74 -7.76 4.59 -7.37
C ALA A 74 -7.35 4.11 -5.97
N LEU A 75 -7.56 4.94 -4.94
CA LEU A 75 -7.31 4.60 -3.54
C LEU A 75 -8.24 3.47 -3.06
N GLU A 76 -9.53 3.51 -3.40
CA GLU A 76 -10.50 2.46 -3.07
C GLU A 76 -10.07 1.10 -3.65
N VAL A 77 -9.66 1.08 -4.92
CA VAL A 77 -9.16 -0.13 -5.58
C VAL A 77 -7.88 -0.64 -4.92
N LEU A 78 -6.97 0.27 -4.58
CA LEU A 78 -5.70 -0.06 -3.91
C LEU A 78 -5.94 -0.68 -2.52
N LEU A 79 -6.77 -0.03 -1.69
CA LEU A 79 -7.14 -0.51 -0.35
C LEU A 79 -7.84 -1.87 -0.41
N THR A 80 -8.81 -2.01 -1.31
CA THR A 80 -9.54 -3.28 -1.49
C THR A 80 -8.58 -4.41 -1.87
N SER A 81 -7.66 -4.14 -2.81
CA SER A 81 -6.65 -5.12 -3.23
C SER A 81 -5.73 -5.52 -2.07
N TYR A 82 -5.29 -4.54 -1.28
CA TYR A 82 -4.42 -4.76 -0.13
C TYR A 82 -5.11 -5.63 0.94
N ILE A 83 -6.34 -5.30 1.31
CA ILE A 83 -7.12 -6.06 2.31
C ILE A 83 -7.35 -7.50 1.82
N GLN A 84 -7.70 -7.67 0.55
CA GLN A 84 -7.88 -9.01 -0.04
C GLN A 84 -6.60 -9.84 -0.03
N GLU A 85 -5.44 -9.22 -0.26
CA GLU A 85 -4.15 -9.89 -0.19
C GLU A 85 -3.83 -10.36 1.23
N GLN A 86 -4.06 -9.49 2.23
CA GLN A 86 -3.88 -9.83 3.65
C GLN A 86 -4.79 -10.96 4.08
N GLU A 87 -6.08 -10.92 3.70
CA GLU A 87 -7.03 -11.99 4.01
C GLU A 87 -6.59 -13.33 3.43
N ARG A 88 -6.15 -13.35 2.16
CA ARG A 88 -5.63 -14.58 1.53
C ARG A 88 -4.42 -15.14 2.27
N HIS A 89 -3.50 -14.27 2.71
CA HIS A 89 -2.33 -14.69 3.47
C HIS A 89 -2.74 -15.32 4.81
N TYR A 90 -3.65 -14.67 5.53
CA TYR A 90 -4.16 -15.17 6.81
C TYR A 90 -4.86 -16.53 6.67
N GLN A 91 -5.71 -16.69 5.65
CA GLN A 91 -6.39 -17.96 5.37
C GLN A 91 -5.40 -19.08 5.04
N ALA A 92 -4.36 -18.81 4.25
CA ALA A 92 -3.31 -19.77 3.95
C ALA A 92 -2.57 -20.25 5.22
N LEU A 93 -2.27 -19.34 6.15
CA LEU A 93 -1.66 -19.69 7.44
C LEU A 93 -2.59 -20.55 8.31
N LEU A 94 -3.89 -20.24 8.35
CA LEU A 94 -4.87 -21.04 9.08
C LEU A 94 -5.02 -22.46 8.52
N GLU A 95 -5.00 -22.59 7.19
CA GLU A 95 -4.99 -23.90 6.54
C GLU A 95 -3.75 -24.71 6.91
N GLN A 96 -2.56 -24.12 6.84
CA GLN A 96 -1.31 -24.77 7.22
C GLN A 96 -1.34 -25.24 8.68
N ARG A 97 -1.78 -24.37 9.60
CA ARG A 97 -1.93 -24.71 11.02
C ARG A 97 -2.90 -25.88 11.22
N THR A 98 -4.00 -25.89 10.48
CA THR A 98 -5.01 -26.97 10.56
C THR A 98 -4.45 -28.30 10.06
N ARG A 99 -3.68 -28.28 8.95
CA ARG A 99 -2.99 -29.47 8.44
C ARG A 99 -1.96 -30.01 9.44
N LEU A 100 -1.16 -29.13 10.05
CA LEU A 100 -0.17 -29.51 11.07
C LEU A 100 -0.81 -30.16 12.29
N LYS A 101 -1.93 -29.60 12.81
CA LYS A 101 -2.66 -30.20 13.93
C LYS A 101 -3.16 -31.62 13.62
N LYS A 102 -3.60 -31.88 12.38
CA LYS A 102 -4.02 -33.23 11.95
C LYS A 102 -2.85 -34.24 11.86
N LEU A 103 -1.64 -33.76 11.58
CA LEU A 103 -0.44 -34.60 11.52
C LEU A 103 0.11 -34.94 12.90
N ILE A 104 0.07 -34.00 13.84
CA ILE A 104 0.60 -34.15 15.21
C ILE A 104 -0.42 -34.84 16.14
N GLY A 105 -1.72 -34.74 15.84
CA GLY A 105 -2.80 -35.40 16.58
C GLY A 105 -3.05 -36.88 16.22
N LYS A 106 -2.11 -37.52 15.50
CA LYS A 106 -2.00 -38.97 15.32
C LYS A 106 -0.83 -39.48 16.16
#